data_AF-A0A8T0E872-F1
#
_entry.id   AF-A0A8T0E872-F1
#
_cell.length_a   1.000
_cell.length_b   1.000
_cell.length_c   1.000
_cell.angle_alpha   90.00
_cell.angle_beta   90.00
_cell.angle_gamma   90.00
#
_symmetry.space_group_name_H-M   'P 1'
#
loop_
_entity.id
_entity.type
_entity.pdbx_description
1 polymer ?
#
loop_
_entity_poly.entity_id
_entity_poly.type
_entity_poly.pdbx_seq_one_letter_code
_entity_poly.pdbx_strand_id
1 'polypeptide(L)'
;MAAVLKKRALAEYSSVLQEKAKKPAKRLRIIKKVATFSELDVDLLKNTTSSEALQFLLLVEEAIKGEVEAIPLYNTLLEHYLKEQEPAVRVKIISILSQMVQGNLIEPYSLFEDLQPLLKGETSHKAIAVLLSTFHQIKRIEKDDKLHLQIFQLAKKYLSNRSYEVKCAALSVIGDFIALDDKSETFQSTLQLLAEYSHDHEPRVRTEALNALLNLHYRGVKLDSTLYEEVCEALTDDYEGVRMAALRLIDVISHMHSEKLVAVGSDEQIRLADDAFARICKMITDPSTNGVC
;
A
#
# COMPACT_ATOMS: atom_id res chain seq x y z
N MET A 1 -72.53 -9.40 -28.49
CA MET A 1 -71.87 -10.71 -28.26
C MET A 1 -70.41 -10.79 -28.72
N ALA A 2 -69.81 -9.76 -29.35
CA ALA A 2 -68.39 -9.80 -29.76
C ALA A 2 -67.36 -9.50 -28.65
N ALA A 3 -67.75 -8.80 -27.57
CA ALA A 3 -66.84 -8.43 -26.48
C ALA A 3 -66.55 -9.59 -25.49
N VAL A 4 -67.46 -10.55 -25.38
CA VAL A 4 -67.29 -11.72 -24.48
C VAL A 4 -66.38 -12.77 -25.11
N LEU A 5 -66.42 -12.91 -26.44
CA LEU A 5 -65.54 -13.82 -27.21
C LEU A 5 -64.07 -13.38 -27.17
N LYS A 6 -63.78 -12.07 -27.22
CA LYS A 6 -62.40 -11.55 -27.09
C LYS A 6 -61.77 -11.80 -25.71
N LYS A 7 -62.56 -11.81 -24.63
CA LYS A 7 -62.04 -12.12 -23.28
C LYS A 7 -61.74 -13.60 -23.07
N ARG A 8 -62.46 -14.51 -23.73
CA ARG A 8 -62.15 -15.96 -23.70
C ARG A 8 -60.90 -16.32 -24.50
N ALA A 9 -60.74 -15.74 -25.69
CA ALA A 9 -59.55 -15.99 -26.53
C ALA A 9 -58.24 -15.50 -25.89
N LEU A 10 -58.28 -14.41 -25.11
CA LEU A 10 -57.10 -13.88 -24.41
C LEU A 10 -56.72 -14.73 -23.18
N ALA A 11 -57.69 -15.41 -22.57
CA ALA A 11 -57.45 -16.28 -21.41
C ALA A 11 -56.83 -17.63 -21.80
N GLU A 12 -57.21 -18.19 -22.96
CA GLU A 12 -56.68 -19.47 -23.45
C GLU A 12 -55.25 -19.34 -24.03
N TYR A 13 -54.90 -18.17 -24.59
CA TYR A 13 -53.52 -17.92 -25.06
C TYR A 13 -52.53 -17.55 -23.94
N SER A 14 -53.01 -17.09 -22.78
CA SER A 14 -52.15 -16.74 -21.63
C SER A 14 -51.69 -17.96 -20.81
N SER A 15 -52.28 -19.13 -21.01
CA SER A 15 -51.96 -20.34 -20.21
C SER A 15 -50.84 -21.21 -20.79
N VAL A 16 -50.27 -20.86 -21.96
CA VAL A 16 -49.25 -21.70 -22.64
C VAL A 16 -47.81 -21.19 -22.43
N LEU A 17 -47.62 -20.06 -21.74
CA LEU A 17 -46.28 -19.51 -21.42
C LEU A 17 -46.06 -19.26 -19.92
N GLN A 18 -46.60 -20.12 -19.06
CA GLN A 18 -46.07 -20.23 -17.69
C GLN A 18 -44.97 -21.29 -17.68
N GLU A 19 -43.74 -20.88 -17.99
CA GLU A 19 -42.58 -21.60 -17.47
C GLU A 19 -42.77 -21.76 -15.96
N LYS A 20 -42.88 -23.01 -15.50
CA LYS A 20 -42.85 -23.32 -14.07
C LYS A 20 -41.62 -22.64 -13.50
N ALA A 21 -41.81 -21.61 -12.68
CA ALA A 21 -40.74 -20.96 -11.96
C ALA A 21 -39.92 -22.05 -11.24
N LYS A 22 -38.71 -22.32 -11.75
CA LYS A 22 -37.76 -23.21 -11.08
C LYS A 22 -37.57 -22.63 -9.68
N LYS A 23 -38.01 -23.36 -8.65
CA LYS A 23 -37.71 -23.03 -7.26
C LYS A 23 -36.23 -22.66 -7.19
N PRO A 24 -35.84 -21.48 -6.67
CA PRO A 24 -34.45 -21.09 -6.63
C PRO A 24 -33.70 -22.21 -5.90
N ALA A 25 -32.72 -22.79 -6.57
CA ALA A 25 -31.86 -23.80 -5.97
C ALA A 25 -31.30 -23.18 -4.68
N LYS A 26 -31.59 -23.79 -3.53
CA LYS A 26 -31.01 -23.36 -2.25
C LYS A 26 -29.50 -23.49 -2.41
N ARG A 27 -28.83 -22.37 -2.68
CA ARG A 27 -27.37 -22.30 -2.66
C ARG A 27 -26.95 -22.64 -1.24
N LEU A 28 -26.36 -23.81 -1.06
CA LEU A 28 -25.67 -24.15 0.18
C LEU A 28 -24.56 -23.11 0.36
N ARG A 29 -24.77 -22.14 1.24
CA ARG A 29 -23.67 -21.34 1.78
C ARG A 29 -22.93 -22.28 2.72
N ILE A 30 -21.81 -22.83 2.25
CA ILE A 30 -20.83 -23.43 3.15
C ILE A 30 -20.24 -22.26 3.93
N ILE A 31 -20.79 -22.02 5.12
CA ILE A 31 -20.16 -21.13 6.09
C ILE A 31 -19.02 -21.96 6.66
N LYS A 32 -17.79 -21.71 6.18
CA LYS A 32 -16.60 -22.29 6.78
C LYS A 32 -16.56 -21.75 8.21
N LYS A 33 -16.68 -22.63 9.21
CA LYS A 33 -16.56 -22.24 10.62
C LYS A 33 -15.15 -21.67 10.79
N VAL A 34 -15.04 -20.40 11.16
CA VAL A 34 -13.76 -19.78 11.50
C VAL A 34 -13.26 -20.50 12.75
N ALA A 35 -12.05 -21.05 12.70
CA ALA A 35 -11.44 -21.70 13.85
C ALA A 35 -11.18 -20.65 14.95
N THR A 36 -11.52 -20.97 16.19
CA THR A 36 -11.10 -20.14 17.33
C THR A 36 -9.65 -20.48 17.68
N PHE A 37 -8.85 -19.50 18.10
CA PHE A 37 -7.41 -19.72 18.35
C PHE A 37 -7.14 -20.83 19.38
N SER A 38 -8.00 -21.00 20.38
CA SER A 38 -7.92 -22.08 21.37
C SER A 38 -7.99 -23.50 20.79
N GLU A 39 -8.44 -23.66 19.54
CA GLU A 39 -8.47 -24.95 18.83
C GLU A 39 -7.18 -25.18 18.00
N LEU A 40 -6.30 -24.18 17.88
CA LEU A 40 -5.07 -24.26 17.09
C LEU A 40 -3.89 -24.71 17.95
N ASP A 41 -3.29 -25.84 17.59
CA ASP A 41 -2.03 -26.28 18.15
C ASP A 41 -0.86 -25.65 17.39
N VAL A 42 -0.27 -24.60 17.96
CA VAL A 42 0.84 -23.84 17.33
C VAL A 42 2.12 -24.69 17.21
N ASP A 43 2.27 -25.72 18.04
CA ASP A 43 3.43 -26.63 17.97
C ASP A 43 3.46 -27.45 16.68
N LEU A 44 2.34 -27.52 15.94
CA LEU A 44 2.29 -28.15 14.62
C LEU A 44 3.31 -27.53 13.65
N LEU A 45 3.61 -26.23 13.75
CA LEU A 45 4.61 -25.56 12.91
C LEU A 45 6.03 -26.15 13.05
N LYS A 46 6.32 -26.88 14.13
CA LYS A 46 7.66 -27.42 14.38
C LYS A 46 8.00 -28.59 13.44
N ASN A 47 7.01 -29.31 12.91
CA ASN A 47 7.21 -30.56 12.17
C ASN A 47 6.43 -30.61 10.83
N THR A 48 6.12 -29.47 10.24
CA THR A 48 5.34 -29.38 8.98
C THR A 48 6.21 -29.12 7.77
N THR A 49 5.72 -29.55 6.60
CA THR A 49 6.23 -29.04 5.31
C THR A 49 5.83 -27.57 5.11
N SER A 50 6.53 -26.83 4.24
CA SER A 50 6.21 -25.43 3.96
C SER A 50 4.77 -25.22 3.45
N SER A 51 4.21 -26.20 2.72
CA SER A 51 2.81 -26.15 2.26
C SER A 51 1.82 -26.27 3.42
N GLU A 52 2.05 -27.23 4.33
CA GLU A 52 1.23 -27.41 5.52
C GLU A 52 1.34 -26.22 6.47
N ALA A 53 2.57 -25.69 6.64
CA ALA A 53 2.82 -24.48 7.41
C ALA A 53 2.02 -23.31 6.84
N LEU A 54 2.02 -23.09 5.52
CA LEU A 54 1.25 -22.01 4.91
C LEU A 54 -0.25 -22.14 5.16
N GLN A 55 -0.81 -23.35 5.02
CA GLN A 55 -2.23 -23.60 5.31
C GLN A 55 -2.57 -23.33 6.77
N PHE A 56 -1.70 -23.76 7.69
CA PHE A 56 -1.85 -23.49 9.11
C PHE A 56 -1.79 -21.99 9.42
N LEU A 57 -0.82 -21.26 8.87
CA LEU A 57 -0.66 -19.82 9.07
C LEU A 57 -1.86 -19.01 8.54
N LEU A 58 -2.54 -19.48 7.49
CA LEU A 58 -3.79 -18.86 7.02
C LEU A 58 -4.92 -19.00 8.07
N LEU A 59 -4.99 -20.12 8.79
CA LEU A 59 -5.95 -20.30 9.88
C LEU A 59 -5.57 -19.43 11.09
N VAL A 60 -4.28 -19.34 11.41
CA VAL A 60 -3.77 -18.46 12.48
C VAL A 60 -4.15 -17.00 12.22
N GLU A 61 -3.97 -16.50 10.99
CA GLU A 61 -4.33 -15.13 10.63
C GLU A 61 -5.83 -14.82 10.84
N GLU A 62 -6.71 -15.78 10.57
CA GLU A 62 -8.13 -15.60 10.84
C GLU A 62 -8.43 -15.60 12.35
N ALA A 63 -7.76 -16.49 13.08
CA ALA A 63 -7.97 -16.70 14.52
C ALA A 63 -7.39 -15.59 15.39
N ILE A 64 -6.33 -14.90 14.93
CA ILE A 64 -5.64 -13.86 15.71
C ILE A 64 -6.49 -12.62 16.02
N LYS A 65 -7.62 -12.49 15.32
CA LYS A 65 -8.63 -11.46 15.58
C LYS A 65 -9.48 -11.74 16.83
N GLY A 66 -9.36 -12.92 17.44
CA GLY A 66 -10.00 -13.31 18.68
C GLY A 66 -9.07 -13.23 19.90
N GLU A 67 -9.46 -13.88 21.00
CA GLU A 67 -8.59 -14.03 22.18
C GLU A 67 -7.47 -15.05 21.88
N VAL A 68 -6.22 -14.60 21.99
CA VAL A 68 -5.01 -15.36 21.63
C VAL A 68 -3.97 -15.24 22.73
N GLU A 69 -3.28 -16.34 23.02
CA GLU A 69 -2.03 -16.30 23.78
C GLU A 69 -0.91 -15.74 22.89
N ALA A 70 -0.78 -14.41 22.89
CA ALA A 70 0.06 -13.69 21.94
C ALA A 70 1.55 -14.04 22.04
N ILE A 71 2.12 -14.10 23.25
CA ILE A 71 3.56 -14.29 23.43
C ILE A 71 4.03 -15.69 22.97
N PRO A 72 3.36 -16.81 23.34
CA PRO A 72 3.72 -18.13 22.80
C PRO A 72 3.63 -18.22 21.28
N LEU A 73 2.57 -17.66 20.70
CA LEU A 73 2.40 -17.60 19.25
C LEU A 73 3.55 -16.83 18.59
N TYR A 74 3.84 -15.63 19.10
CA TYR A 74 4.90 -14.76 18.60
C TYR A 74 6.26 -15.46 18.56
N ASN A 75 6.65 -16.09 19.67
CA ASN A 75 7.92 -16.80 19.76
C ASN A 75 7.98 -18.00 18.80
N THR A 76 6.90 -18.76 18.68
CA THR A 76 6.85 -19.92 17.78
C THR A 76 6.94 -19.50 16.32
N LEU A 77 6.31 -18.38 15.95
CA LEU A 77 6.40 -17.81 14.61
C LEU A 77 7.84 -17.36 14.28
N LEU A 78 8.52 -16.68 15.19
CA LEU A 78 9.93 -16.28 15.01
C LEU A 78 10.86 -17.50 14.89
N GLU A 79 10.69 -18.50 15.74
CA GLU A 79 11.47 -19.74 15.68
C GLU A 79 11.27 -20.49 14.36
N HIS A 80 10.04 -20.52 13.84
CA HIS A 80 9.73 -21.16 12.57
C HIS A 80 10.30 -20.36 11.39
N TYR A 81 10.22 -19.02 11.43
CA TYR A 81 10.81 -18.14 10.41
C TYR A 81 12.29 -18.46 10.16
N LEU A 82 13.07 -18.65 11.23
CA LEU A 82 14.51 -18.90 11.14
C LEU A 82 14.88 -20.21 10.44
N LYS A 83 13.98 -21.20 10.45
CA LYS A 83 14.21 -22.53 9.87
C LYS A 83 13.62 -22.64 8.45
N GLU A 84 12.61 -21.84 8.15
CA GLU A 84 11.83 -21.92 6.93
C GLU A 84 12.61 -21.44 5.69
N GLN A 85 12.64 -22.28 4.67
CA GLN A 85 13.35 -22.02 3.42
C GLN A 85 12.44 -21.37 2.37
N GLU A 86 11.13 -21.62 2.41
CA GLU A 86 10.17 -21.11 1.45
C GLU A 86 9.81 -19.63 1.75
N PRO A 87 10.15 -18.68 0.85
CA PRO A 87 9.90 -17.26 1.09
C PRO A 87 8.43 -16.91 1.29
N ALA A 88 7.51 -17.63 0.65
CA ALA A 88 6.08 -17.39 0.80
C ALA A 88 5.59 -17.61 2.24
N VAL A 89 6.14 -18.63 2.92
CA VAL A 89 5.82 -18.90 4.34
C VAL A 89 6.43 -17.83 5.22
N ARG A 90 7.69 -17.44 4.99
CA ARG A 90 8.33 -16.33 5.73
C ARG A 90 7.57 -15.02 5.61
N VAL A 91 7.13 -14.66 4.39
CA VAL A 91 6.26 -13.49 4.15
C VAL A 91 4.96 -13.59 4.95
N LYS A 92 4.34 -14.78 5.00
CA LYS A 92 3.10 -14.97 5.75
C LYS A 92 3.31 -14.81 7.25
N ILE A 93 4.40 -15.35 7.79
CA ILE A 93 4.79 -15.15 9.19
C ILE A 93 4.92 -13.67 9.50
N ILE A 94 5.69 -12.92 8.70
CA ILE A 94 5.88 -11.47 8.90
C ILE A 94 4.53 -10.74 8.88
N SER A 95 3.64 -11.09 7.96
CA SER A 95 2.29 -10.51 7.90
C SER A 95 1.47 -10.76 9.17
N ILE A 96 1.61 -11.92 9.81
CA ILE A 96 0.92 -12.22 11.08
C ILE A 96 1.55 -11.41 12.22
N LEU A 97 2.88 -11.36 12.31
CA LEU A 97 3.60 -10.54 13.31
C LEU A 97 3.22 -9.04 13.19
N SER A 98 3.07 -8.57 11.95
CA SER A 98 2.58 -7.24 11.62
C SER A 98 1.14 -6.99 12.13
N GLN A 99 0.25 -7.98 12.03
CA GLN A 99 -1.10 -7.88 12.61
C GLN A 99 -1.08 -7.91 14.14
N MET A 100 -0.17 -8.66 14.75
CA MET A 100 -0.02 -8.71 16.21
C MET A 100 0.32 -7.34 16.78
N VAL A 101 1.26 -6.62 16.17
CA VAL A 101 1.62 -5.27 16.64
C VAL A 101 0.49 -4.27 16.39
N GLN A 102 -0.22 -4.36 15.26
CA GLN A 102 -1.39 -3.52 14.99
C GLN A 102 -2.55 -3.79 15.96
N GLY A 103 -2.68 -5.03 16.43
CA GLY A 103 -3.66 -5.46 17.43
C GLY A 103 -3.25 -5.18 18.87
N ASN A 104 -2.14 -4.47 19.11
CA ASN A 104 -1.56 -4.24 20.45
C ASN A 104 -1.28 -5.54 21.23
N LEU A 105 -1.03 -6.65 20.53
CA LEU A 105 -0.70 -7.94 21.14
C LEU A 105 0.79 -8.05 21.47
N ILE A 106 1.62 -7.28 20.75
CA ILE A 106 3.08 -7.24 20.88
C ILE A 106 3.51 -5.77 20.84
N GLU A 107 4.46 -5.41 21.69
CA GLU A 107 5.04 -4.07 21.75
C GLU A 107 5.82 -3.74 20.46
N PRO A 108 5.66 -2.53 19.87
CA PRO A 108 6.33 -2.16 18.62
C PRO A 108 7.85 -2.22 18.68
N TYR A 109 8.44 -1.83 19.82
CA TYR A 109 9.89 -1.89 20.01
C TYR A 109 10.42 -3.33 20.01
N SER A 110 9.72 -4.26 20.69
CA SER A 110 10.07 -5.69 20.71
C SER A 110 10.03 -6.28 19.29
N LEU A 111 8.97 -5.97 18.52
CA LEU A 111 8.89 -6.39 17.13
C LEU A 111 10.08 -5.88 16.31
N PHE A 112 10.46 -4.61 16.48
CA PHE A 112 11.59 -4.04 15.74
C PHE A 112 12.92 -4.72 16.09
N GLU A 113 13.20 -4.93 17.38
CA GLU A 113 14.43 -5.60 17.83
C GLU A 113 14.56 -7.02 17.26
N ASP A 114 13.45 -7.77 17.21
CA ASP A 114 13.44 -9.14 16.71
C ASP A 114 13.51 -9.21 15.18
N LEU A 115 12.82 -8.32 14.46
CA LEU A 115 12.78 -8.34 12.99
C LEU A 115 14.01 -7.69 12.34
N GLN A 116 14.68 -6.75 13.00
CA GLN A 116 15.89 -6.11 12.47
C GLN A 116 17.02 -7.11 12.11
N PRO A 117 17.41 -8.09 12.94
CA PRO A 117 18.40 -9.08 12.56
C PRO A 117 17.91 -10.00 11.44
N LEU A 118 16.63 -10.35 11.40
CA LEU A 118 16.05 -11.15 10.31
C LEU A 118 16.15 -10.43 8.96
N LEU A 119 15.86 -9.13 8.93
CA LEU A 119 15.99 -8.30 7.73
C LEU A 119 17.43 -8.25 7.19
N LYS A 120 18.44 -8.32 8.07
CA LYS A 120 19.86 -8.36 7.65
C LYS A 120 20.25 -9.70 7.02
N GLY A 121 19.63 -10.80 7.45
CA GLY A 121 19.90 -12.16 6.95
C GLY A 121 19.00 -12.59 5.80
N GLU A 122 17.94 -11.85 5.49
CA GLU A 122 16.97 -12.22 4.47
C GLU A 122 17.52 -12.05 3.04
N THR A 123 17.18 -13.00 2.16
CA THR A 123 17.64 -13.05 0.78
C THR A 123 16.52 -12.85 -0.24
N SER A 124 15.27 -13.15 0.13
CA SER A 124 14.11 -12.93 -0.70
C SER A 124 13.73 -11.45 -0.72
N HIS A 125 13.74 -10.86 -1.91
CA HIS A 125 13.31 -9.47 -2.12
C HIS A 125 11.89 -9.22 -1.61
N LYS A 126 11.00 -10.20 -1.75
CA LYS A 126 9.62 -10.08 -1.28
C LYS A 126 9.56 -10.04 0.25
N ALA A 127 10.32 -10.90 0.92
CA ALA A 127 10.38 -10.92 2.38
C ALA A 127 11.04 -9.64 2.93
N ILE A 128 12.11 -9.15 2.29
CA ILE A 128 12.75 -7.86 2.63
C ILE A 128 11.73 -6.71 2.52
N ALA A 129 11.01 -6.62 1.41
CA ALA A 129 10.02 -5.57 1.20
C ALA A 129 8.89 -5.61 2.24
N VAL A 130 8.42 -6.81 2.62
CA VAL A 130 7.37 -6.99 3.63
C VAL A 130 7.87 -6.68 5.04
N LEU A 131 9.12 -7.02 5.38
CA LEU A 131 9.75 -6.61 6.64
C LEU A 131 9.83 -5.08 6.77
N LEU A 132 10.32 -4.39 5.73
CA LEU A 132 10.33 -2.92 5.70
C LEU A 132 8.93 -2.33 5.82
N SER A 133 7.96 -2.89 5.09
CA SER A 133 6.55 -2.47 5.17
C SER A 133 5.92 -2.73 6.54
N THR A 134 6.41 -3.72 7.29
CA THR A 134 5.96 -3.99 8.66
C THR A 134 6.42 -2.86 9.59
N PHE A 135 7.65 -2.36 9.43
CA PHE A 135 8.12 -1.19 10.17
C PHE A 135 7.34 0.08 9.80
N HIS A 136 6.90 0.23 8.55
CA HIS A 136 6.06 1.37 8.17
C HIS A 136 4.79 1.48 9.05
N GLN A 137 4.19 0.35 9.43
CA GLN A 137 2.99 0.33 10.25
C GLN A 137 3.23 0.77 11.70
N ILE A 138 4.46 0.64 12.22
CA ILE A 138 4.84 1.08 13.57
C ILE A 138 4.58 2.58 13.74
N LYS A 139 4.71 3.38 12.67
CA LYS A 139 4.53 4.84 12.73
C LYS A 139 3.16 5.27 13.26
N ARG A 140 2.13 4.45 13.03
CA ARG A 140 0.74 4.75 13.39
C ARG A 140 0.44 4.50 14.86
N ILE A 141 1.25 3.67 15.51
CA ILE A 141 1.00 3.16 16.86
C ILE A 141 2.04 3.65 17.87
N GLU A 142 3.28 3.89 17.43
CA GLU A 142 4.40 4.31 18.27
C GLU A 142 4.73 5.81 18.07
N LYS A 143 5.12 6.47 19.14
CA LYS A 143 5.55 7.88 19.16
C LYS A 143 7.01 8.07 19.59
N ASP A 144 7.73 7.00 19.88
CA ASP A 144 9.16 7.06 20.22
C ASP A 144 10.02 7.54 19.02
N ASP A 145 10.51 8.77 19.11
CA ASP A 145 11.40 9.39 18.12
C ASP A 145 12.73 8.63 17.96
N LYS A 146 13.22 7.97 19.01
CA LYS A 146 14.46 7.19 18.93
C LYS A 146 14.24 5.95 18.06
N LEU A 147 13.16 5.22 18.29
CA LEU A 147 12.78 4.08 17.45
C LEU A 147 12.52 4.55 16.01
N HIS A 148 11.84 5.68 15.84
CA HIS A 148 11.58 6.23 14.51
C HIS A 148 12.88 6.52 13.74
N LEU A 149 13.86 7.13 14.40
CA LEU A 149 15.17 7.39 13.80
C LEU A 149 15.90 6.09 13.42
N GLN A 150 15.82 5.05 14.26
CA GLN A 150 16.42 3.75 13.97
C GLN A 150 15.79 3.10 12.73
N ILE A 151 14.46 3.13 12.62
CA ILE A 151 13.71 2.61 11.46
C ILE A 151 14.08 3.39 10.19
N PHE A 152 14.11 4.72 10.26
CA PHE A 152 14.51 5.60 9.16
C PHE A 152 15.94 5.27 8.66
N GLN A 153 16.91 5.18 9.57
CA GLN A 153 18.30 4.87 9.22
C GLN A 153 18.45 3.46 8.65
N LEU A 154 17.66 2.50 9.11
CA LEU A 154 17.63 1.15 8.58
C LEU A 154 17.12 1.14 7.14
N ALA A 155 15.99 1.80 6.85
CA ALA A 155 15.40 1.86 5.52
C ALA A 155 16.36 2.46 4.47
N LYS A 156 17.11 3.52 4.81
CA LYS A 156 18.11 4.12 3.91
C LYS A 156 19.13 3.12 3.37
N LYS A 157 19.48 2.09 4.14
CA LYS A 157 20.45 1.05 3.73
C LYS A 157 19.93 0.15 2.61
N TYR A 158 18.61 0.11 2.39
CA TYR A 158 17.96 -0.78 1.42
C TYR A 158 17.61 -0.08 0.10
N LEU A 159 17.86 1.23 -0.02
CA LEU A 159 17.63 1.97 -1.27
C LEU A 159 18.54 1.55 -2.43
N SER A 160 19.73 1.02 -2.14
CA SER A 160 20.65 0.48 -3.16
C SER A 160 20.31 -0.95 -3.59
N ASN A 161 19.20 -1.53 -3.10
CA ASN A 161 18.79 -2.87 -3.49
C ASN A 161 18.39 -2.90 -4.97
N ARG A 162 18.73 -4.01 -5.66
CA ARG A 162 18.37 -4.25 -7.07
C ARG A 162 16.86 -4.42 -7.30
N SER A 163 16.11 -4.83 -6.28
CA SER A 163 14.66 -5.02 -6.40
C SER A 163 13.93 -3.70 -6.18
N TYR A 164 13.07 -3.36 -7.14
CA TYR A 164 12.20 -2.20 -7.00
C TYR A 164 11.23 -2.33 -5.84
N GLU A 165 10.75 -3.54 -5.52
CA GLU A 165 9.83 -3.75 -4.39
C GLU A 165 10.48 -3.34 -3.06
N VAL A 166 11.78 -3.63 -2.93
CA VAL A 166 12.57 -3.26 -1.75
C VAL A 166 12.81 -1.75 -1.72
N LYS A 167 13.17 -1.15 -2.86
CA LYS A 167 13.33 0.31 -2.97
C LYS A 167 12.05 1.05 -2.60
N CYS A 168 10.91 0.64 -3.16
CA CYS A 168 9.61 1.23 -2.85
C CYS A 168 9.30 1.11 -1.36
N ALA A 169 9.44 -0.08 -0.77
CA ALA A 169 9.21 -0.25 0.67
C ALA A 169 10.12 0.65 1.53
N ALA A 170 11.39 0.80 1.15
CA ALA A 170 12.33 1.70 1.82
C ALA A 170 11.94 3.18 1.68
N LEU A 171 11.56 3.63 0.48
CA LEU A 171 11.10 5.01 0.23
C LEU A 171 9.85 5.35 1.03
N SER A 172 8.91 4.40 1.11
CA SER A 172 7.68 4.54 1.91
C SER A 172 8.00 4.75 3.40
N VAL A 173 8.90 3.93 3.96
CA VAL A 173 9.38 4.09 5.34
C VAL A 173 10.10 5.43 5.51
N ILE A 174 10.95 5.83 4.57
CA ILE A 174 11.68 7.11 4.63
C ILE A 174 10.72 8.30 4.68
N GLY A 175 9.70 8.31 3.81
CA GLY A 175 8.69 9.36 3.74
C GLY A 175 7.87 9.51 5.03
N ASP A 176 7.66 8.41 5.77
CA ASP A 176 6.91 8.40 7.03
C ASP A 176 7.75 8.72 8.27
N PHE A 177 9.01 8.29 8.28
CA PHE A 177 9.84 8.28 9.49
C PHE A 177 10.83 9.43 9.58
N ILE A 178 11.10 10.15 8.50
CA ILE A 178 11.99 11.31 8.56
C ILE A 178 11.47 12.35 9.57
N ALA A 179 12.36 12.87 10.41
CA ALA A 179 12.08 13.97 11.32
C ALA A 179 11.90 15.27 10.53
N LEU A 180 10.87 16.05 10.87
CA LEU A 180 10.56 17.30 10.18
C LEU A 180 11.31 18.46 10.82
N ASP A 181 12.56 18.62 10.42
CA ASP A 181 13.41 19.75 10.80
C ASP A 181 14.02 20.35 9.53
N ASP A 182 13.41 21.43 9.04
CA ASP A 182 13.79 22.09 7.78
C ASP A 182 15.23 22.62 7.78
N LYS A 183 15.82 22.84 8.96
CA LYS A 183 17.22 23.27 9.13
C LYS A 183 18.19 22.09 9.14
N SER A 184 17.70 20.86 9.28
CA SER A 184 18.55 19.67 9.34
C SER A 184 19.06 19.30 7.95
N GLU A 185 20.37 19.08 7.85
CA GLU A 185 21.00 18.51 6.66
C GLU A 185 20.40 17.14 6.29
N THR A 186 19.97 16.35 7.28
CA THR A 186 19.32 15.06 7.04
C THR A 186 17.98 15.24 6.34
N PHE A 187 17.22 16.28 6.70
CA PHE A 187 15.95 16.58 6.06
C PHE A 187 16.13 17.03 4.62
N GLN A 188 17.02 18.01 4.39
CA GLN A 188 17.30 18.55 3.06
C GLN A 188 17.87 17.49 2.12
N SER A 189 18.85 16.71 2.56
CA SER A 189 19.42 15.61 1.76
C SER A 189 18.40 14.51 1.46
N THR A 190 17.39 14.32 2.32
CA THR A 190 16.34 13.34 2.04
C THR A 190 15.30 13.89 1.05
N LEU A 191 14.96 15.18 1.11
CA LEU A 191 14.13 15.79 0.06
C LEU A 191 14.79 15.67 -1.31
N GLN A 192 16.08 15.99 -1.39
CA GLN A 192 16.86 15.82 -2.61
C GLN A 192 16.87 14.35 -3.05
N LEU A 193 17.10 13.41 -2.13
CA LEU A 193 17.06 11.98 -2.43
C LEU A 193 15.70 11.56 -3.00
N LEU A 194 14.58 12.03 -2.45
CA LEU A 194 13.26 11.70 -2.98
C LEU A 194 13.04 12.28 -4.39
N ALA A 195 13.53 13.51 -4.66
CA ALA A 195 13.52 14.10 -6.00
C ALA A 195 14.49 13.39 -6.98
N GLU A 196 15.56 12.75 -6.49
CA GLU A 196 16.40 11.90 -7.36
C GLU A 196 15.67 10.59 -7.72
N TYR A 197 14.96 9.97 -6.76
CA TYR A 197 14.20 8.75 -7.00
C TYR A 197 12.91 8.95 -7.81
N SER A 198 12.37 10.18 -7.91
CA SER A 198 11.26 10.51 -8.82
C SER A 198 11.64 10.31 -10.29
N HIS A 199 12.94 10.20 -10.60
CA HIS A 199 13.49 9.94 -11.94
C HIS A 199 14.10 8.54 -12.11
N ASP A 200 13.85 7.60 -11.18
CA ASP A 200 14.36 6.24 -11.30
C ASP A 200 13.84 5.56 -12.59
N HIS A 201 14.68 4.71 -13.20
CA HIS A 201 14.32 3.96 -14.40
C HIS A 201 13.04 3.11 -14.22
N GLU A 202 12.75 2.70 -13.00
CA GLU A 202 11.59 1.88 -12.67
C GLU A 202 10.38 2.76 -12.29
N PRO A 203 9.27 2.73 -13.06
CA PRO A 203 8.10 3.59 -12.81
C PRO A 203 7.47 3.43 -11.42
N ARG A 204 7.52 2.23 -10.83
CA ARG A 204 7.01 1.99 -9.48
C ARG A 204 7.84 2.70 -8.41
N VAL A 205 9.14 2.86 -8.63
CA VAL A 205 10.04 3.61 -7.74
C VAL A 205 9.77 5.10 -7.87
N ARG A 206 9.63 5.61 -9.11
CA ARG A 206 9.22 7.01 -9.37
C ARG A 206 7.91 7.35 -8.65
N THR A 207 6.91 6.49 -8.80
CA THR A 207 5.59 6.63 -8.16
C THR A 207 5.72 6.73 -6.63
N GLU A 208 6.50 5.85 -6.02
CA GLU A 208 6.66 5.82 -4.57
C GLU A 208 7.44 7.04 -4.05
N ALA A 209 8.43 7.53 -4.80
CA ALA A 209 9.18 8.74 -4.44
C ALA A 209 8.29 9.99 -4.45
N LEU A 210 7.44 10.14 -5.48
CA LEU A 210 6.44 11.21 -5.54
C LEU A 210 5.40 11.09 -4.41
N ASN A 211 4.93 9.88 -4.11
CA ASN A 211 4.04 9.65 -2.97
C ASN A 211 4.71 9.97 -1.63
N ALA A 212 6.00 9.69 -1.47
CA ALA A 212 6.75 10.07 -0.27
C ALA A 212 6.84 11.59 -0.12
N LEU A 213 7.11 12.34 -1.19
CA LEU A 213 7.06 13.82 -1.19
C LEU A 213 5.66 14.34 -0.80
N LEU A 214 4.61 13.75 -1.38
CA LEU A 214 3.22 14.10 -1.06
C LEU A 214 2.89 13.81 0.42
N ASN A 215 3.37 12.70 0.94
CA ASN A 215 3.21 12.35 2.35
C ASN A 215 3.92 13.35 3.27
N LEU A 216 5.12 13.83 2.91
CA LEU A 216 5.78 14.90 3.67
C LEU A 216 4.92 16.16 3.73
N HIS A 217 4.27 16.54 2.62
CA HIS A 217 3.31 17.64 2.63
C HIS A 217 2.15 17.40 3.60
N TYR A 218 1.53 16.22 3.57
CA TYR A 218 0.45 15.88 4.51
C TYR A 218 0.89 15.86 5.98
N ARG A 219 2.19 15.66 6.22
CA ARG A 219 2.80 15.75 7.55
C ARG A 219 3.19 17.19 7.94
N GLY A 220 2.90 18.19 7.10
CA GLY A 220 3.07 19.61 7.39
C GLY A 220 4.28 20.27 6.71
N VAL A 221 5.00 19.56 5.83
CA VAL A 221 6.11 20.14 5.08
C VAL A 221 5.60 21.09 4.01
N LYS A 222 6.19 22.29 3.95
CA LYS A 222 6.00 23.20 2.83
C LYS A 222 6.96 22.82 1.71
N LEU A 223 6.44 22.14 0.68
CA LEU A 223 7.20 21.84 -0.53
C LEU A 223 7.60 23.13 -1.26
N ASP A 224 8.85 23.20 -1.72
CA ASP A 224 9.33 24.33 -2.49
C ASP A 224 8.71 24.31 -3.90
N SER A 225 8.31 25.49 -4.35
CA SER A 225 7.92 25.76 -5.73
C SER A 225 8.93 25.35 -6.80
N THR A 226 10.21 25.16 -6.47
CA THR A 226 11.24 24.66 -7.40
C THR A 226 10.96 23.24 -7.90
N LEU A 227 10.21 22.44 -7.13
CA LEU A 227 9.77 21.11 -7.55
C LEU A 227 8.69 21.16 -8.64
N TYR A 228 8.05 22.30 -8.86
CA TYR A 228 6.87 22.40 -9.71
C TYR A 228 7.10 21.93 -11.15
N GLU A 229 8.17 22.40 -11.81
CA GLU A 229 8.45 22.02 -13.20
C GLU A 229 8.76 20.52 -13.33
N GLU A 230 9.55 19.97 -12.41
CA GLU A 230 9.88 18.54 -12.36
C GLU A 230 8.62 17.68 -12.23
N VAL A 231 7.70 18.06 -11.33
CA VAL A 231 6.43 17.35 -11.16
C VAL A 231 5.53 17.53 -12.39
N CYS A 232 5.60 18.67 -13.09
CA CYS A 232 4.87 18.88 -14.33
C CYS A 232 5.36 17.98 -15.47
N GLU A 233 6.65 17.67 -15.55
CA GLU A 233 7.19 16.71 -16.52
C GLU A 233 6.59 15.31 -16.26
N ALA A 234 6.46 14.92 -14.99
CA ALA A 234 5.89 13.65 -14.56
C ALA A 234 4.39 13.47 -14.90
N LEU A 235 3.66 14.52 -15.27
CA LEU A 235 2.29 14.39 -15.81
C LEU A 235 2.22 13.65 -17.15
N THR A 236 3.33 13.63 -17.89
CA THR A 236 3.43 12.97 -19.21
C THR A 236 4.15 11.63 -19.14
N ASP A 237 4.39 11.12 -17.94
CA ASP A 237 5.06 9.85 -17.70
C ASP A 237 4.31 8.67 -18.36
N ASP A 238 5.04 7.64 -18.79
CA ASP A 238 4.49 6.47 -19.46
C ASP A 238 3.66 5.58 -18.51
N TYR A 239 3.90 5.69 -17.21
CA TYR A 239 3.19 4.94 -16.18
C TYR A 239 2.10 5.77 -15.49
N GLU A 240 0.89 5.22 -15.45
CA GLU A 240 -0.28 5.86 -14.84
C GLU A 240 -0.06 6.24 -13.37
N GLY A 241 0.62 5.38 -12.60
CA GLY A 241 0.90 5.64 -11.18
C GLY A 241 1.73 6.92 -10.97
N VAL A 242 2.69 7.19 -11.85
CA VAL A 242 3.52 8.40 -11.79
C VAL A 242 2.66 9.61 -12.11
N ARG A 243 1.89 9.56 -13.21
CA ARG A 243 0.98 10.66 -13.60
C ARG A 243 0.00 11.01 -12.48
N MET A 244 -0.57 10.02 -11.81
CA MET A 244 -1.51 10.23 -10.70
C MET A 244 -0.85 10.81 -9.45
N ALA A 245 0.38 10.40 -9.12
CA ALA A 245 1.14 10.98 -8.02
C ALA A 245 1.55 12.44 -8.35
N ALA A 246 1.98 12.69 -9.58
CA ALA A 246 2.33 14.02 -10.08
C ALA A 246 1.13 14.98 -10.06
N LEU A 247 -0.04 14.53 -10.52
CA LEU A 247 -1.29 15.29 -10.46
C LEU A 247 -1.60 15.78 -9.04
N ARG A 248 -1.47 14.90 -8.04
CA ARG A 248 -1.69 15.26 -6.63
C ARG A 248 -0.64 16.23 -6.10
N LEU A 249 0.62 16.08 -6.52
CA LEU A 249 1.68 17.01 -6.14
C LEU A 249 1.50 18.40 -6.75
N ILE A 250 1.07 18.49 -8.01
CA ILE A 250 0.73 19.76 -8.67
C ILE A 250 -0.43 20.43 -7.96
N ASP A 251 -1.46 19.67 -7.61
CA ASP A 251 -2.58 20.18 -6.83
C ASP A 251 -2.10 20.85 -5.53
N VAL A 252 -1.28 20.17 -4.72
CA VAL A 252 -0.80 20.76 -3.46
C VAL A 252 0.17 21.94 -3.68
N ILE A 253 1.10 21.86 -4.63
CA ILE A 253 2.07 22.93 -4.90
C ILE A 253 1.36 24.18 -5.44
N SER A 254 0.36 23.99 -6.31
CA SER A 254 -0.41 25.09 -6.91
C SER A 254 -1.28 25.84 -5.91
N HIS A 255 -1.85 25.15 -4.93
CA HIS A 255 -2.54 25.81 -3.83
C HIS A 255 -1.58 26.56 -2.90
N MET A 256 -0.39 26.00 -2.64
CA MET A 256 0.59 26.64 -1.75
C MET A 256 1.23 27.90 -2.34
N HIS A 257 1.46 27.92 -3.65
CA HIS A 257 2.21 28.96 -4.35
C HIS A 257 1.38 29.63 -5.45
N SER A 258 0.06 29.76 -5.23
CA SER A 258 -0.91 30.12 -6.27
C SER A 258 -0.58 31.38 -7.06
N GLU A 259 -0.12 32.43 -6.38
CA GLU A 259 0.19 33.73 -6.99
C GLU A 259 1.63 33.83 -7.52
N LYS A 260 2.46 32.78 -7.35
CA LYS A 260 3.82 32.78 -7.88
C LYS A 260 3.75 32.79 -9.41
N LEU A 261 4.54 33.65 -10.04
CA LEU A 261 4.63 33.69 -11.50
C LEU A 261 5.56 32.60 -12.01
N VAL A 262 5.12 31.87 -13.03
CA VAL A 262 5.89 30.87 -13.77
C VAL A 262 5.95 31.27 -15.24
N ALA A 263 7.07 30.97 -15.88
CA ALA A 263 7.26 31.28 -17.29
C ALA A 263 6.55 30.24 -18.16
N VAL A 264 5.75 30.72 -19.12
CA VAL A 264 5.09 29.87 -20.11
C VAL A 264 5.53 30.36 -21.48
N GLY A 265 6.54 29.70 -22.07
CA GLY A 265 7.16 30.15 -23.32
C GLY A 265 8.22 31.24 -23.12
N SER A 266 8.43 32.08 -24.13
CA SER A 266 9.60 32.98 -24.16
C SER A 266 9.43 34.28 -23.37
N ASP A 267 8.21 34.85 -23.31
CA ASP A 267 7.98 36.17 -22.69
C ASP A 267 6.68 36.26 -21.86
N GLU A 268 5.91 35.18 -21.75
CA GLU A 268 4.67 35.17 -20.96
C GLU A 268 4.93 34.61 -19.56
N GLN A 269 4.38 35.28 -18.56
CA GLN A 269 4.31 34.80 -17.19
C GLN A 269 2.87 34.75 -16.76
N ILE A 270 2.46 33.60 -16.22
CA ILE A 270 1.13 33.42 -15.63
C ILE A 270 1.28 32.95 -14.19
N ARG A 271 0.20 33.02 -13.42
CA ARG A 271 0.19 32.50 -12.07
C ARG A 271 0.33 30.98 -12.12
N LEU A 272 1.06 30.43 -11.15
CA LEU A 272 1.31 29.00 -11.05
C LEU A 272 -0.01 28.21 -10.96
N ALA A 273 -1.03 28.75 -10.29
CA ALA A 273 -2.36 28.14 -10.28
C ALA A 273 -3.01 28.05 -11.68
N ASP A 274 -2.82 29.08 -12.52
CA ASP A 274 -3.38 29.10 -13.88
C ASP A 274 -2.63 28.13 -14.80
N ASP A 275 -1.30 28.04 -14.68
CA ASP A 275 -0.48 27.06 -15.40
C ASP A 275 -0.80 25.61 -14.98
N ALA A 276 -0.92 25.36 -13.68
CA ALA A 276 -1.26 24.06 -13.13
C ALA A 276 -2.61 23.57 -13.66
N PHE A 277 -3.62 24.45 -13.66
CA PHE A 277 -4.92 24.16 -14.25
C PHE A 277 -4.80 23.74 -15.73
N ALA A 278 -4.07 24.52 -16.54
CA ALA A 278 -3.88 24.23 -17.96
C ALA A 278 -3.19 22.87 -18.19
N ARG A 279 -2.15 22.56 -17.41
CA ARG A 279 -1.41 21.28 -17.50
C ARG A 279 -2.25 20.08 -17.09
N ILE A 280 -3.05 20.21 -16.03
CA ILE A 280 -3.99 19.17 -15.59
C ILE A 280 -5.06 18.92 -16.66
N CYS A 281 -5.68 19.98 -17.20
CA CYS A 281 -6.64 19.86 -18.28
C CYS A 281 -6.05 19.11 -19.48
N LYS A 282 -4.83 19.47 -19.88
CA LYS A 282 -4.11 18.81 -20.98
C LYS A 282 -3.93 17.30 -20.71
N MET A 283 -3.48 16.93 -19.51
CA MET A 283 -3.26 15.53 -19.12
C MET A 283 -4.57 14.70 -19.13
N ILE A 284 -5.68 15.26 -18.66
CA ILE A 284 -6.99 14.58 -18.66
C ILE A 284 -7.53 14.42 -20.09
N THR A 285 -7.26 15.38 -20.98
CA THR A 285 -7.68 15.31 -22.38
C THR A 285 -6.78 14.47 -23.27
N ASP A 286 -5.66 13.97 -22.76
CA ASP A 286 -4.73 13.12 -23.52
C ASP A 286 -5.42 11.80 -23.91
N PRO A 287 -5.44 11.40 -25.19
CA PRO A 287 -6.03 10.13 -25.61
C PRO A 287 -5.44 8.90 -24.90
N SER A 288 -4.20 8.98 -24.42
CA SER A 288 -3.53 7.91 -23.67
C SER A 288 -4.08 7.69 -22.26
N THR A 289 -4.83 8.65 -21.70
CA THR A 289 -5.49 8.55 -20.38
C THR A 289 -6.97 8.16 -20.49
N ASN A 290 -7.57 8.28 -21.68
CA ASN A 290 -8.98 7.97 -21.95
C ASN A 290 -9.28 6.49 -22.30
N GLY A 291 -8.36 5.58 -22.02
CA GLY A 291 -8.52 4.13 -22.27
C GLY A 291 -9.33 3.37 -21.22
N VAL A 292 -9.88 4.04 -20.20
CA VAL A 292 -10.64 3.41 -19.11
C VAL A 292 -11.92 4.19 -18.84
N CYS A 293 -12.97 3.89 -19.61
CA CYS A 293 -14.37 4.11 -19.24
C CYS A 293 -15.17 2.87 -19.62
#